data_AF-A0A956QBU2-F1
#
_entry.id   AF-A0A956QBU2-F1
#
_cell.length_a   1.000
_cell.length_b   1.000
_cell.length_c   1.000
_cell.angle_alpha   90.00
_cell.angle_beta   90.00
_cell.angle_gamma   90.00
#
_symmetry.space_group_name_H-M   'P 1'
#
loop_
_entity.id
_entity.type
_entity.pdbx_description
1 polymer ?
#
loop_
_entity_poly.entity_id
_entity_poly.type
_entity_poly.pdbx_seq_one_letter_code
_entity_poly.pdbx_strand_id
1 'polypeptide(L)'
;MRFKLLGLLSLFALWCLTGCGGGGQAPGGTASAGPGPGSNLAELRLRVSYANPRVLAQSSSSVQEIHVLILEPQTRTPIHPTSVFLPDSAATTQNLVVTGVIPGTWLVRVETYNALSELGSFQEQLIPVNPGQVTQVAFSLDGSTVGGGPVAALVTQGLTLLQLGGYANLVAARDLFAQAVANIGPATSQADSDQANFFYALTRVAAVAAELPSDGNPADQNRMGDFLDLLGFAASPRTDYKTLVAPASFNLGLSASQARVFLGGRVRSEVEGAIANLNAISTGFAVNWSFITDGPLKSVESDYGDVLALRAGYRSILAGLLVATSYDLGSSDVGAELNDSMRTLATLFANNPNAGNHVDTTLLSGVSAQLSGSLDDAIAALDFMAAETDPQSDDFINVLNIPAADITAFRNDITAYRNALTSPTMTMASNGDQG
;
A
#
# COMPACT_ATOMS: atom_id res chain seq x y z
N MET A 1 -17.04 -8.32 4.31
CA MET A 1 -15.58 -8.06 4.36
C MET A 1 -15.33 -6.64 4.89
N ARG A 2 -16.09 -6.25 5.91
CA ARG A 2 -16.28 -4.87 6.35
C ARG A 2 -15.33 -4.59 7.53
N PHE A 3 -14.75 -3.39 7.58
CA PHE A 3 -13.79 -2.92 8.61
C PHE A 3 -12.36 -3.50 8.66
N LYS A 4 -11.98 -4.46 7.81
CA LYS A 4 -10.63 -5.06 7.90
C LYS A 4 -9.47 -4.19 7.36
N LEU A 5 -9.75 -3.14 6.57
CA LEU A 5 -8.69 -2.30 5.96
C LEU A 5 -8.27 -1.11 6.84
N LEU A 6 -9.22 -0.39 7.47
CA LEU A 6 -8.89 0.55 8.56
C LEU A 6 -8.38 -0.21 9.80
N GLY A 7 -8.96 -1.39 10.04
CA GLY A 7 -8.46 -2.33 11.02
C GLY A 7 -7.02 -2.73 10.78
N LEU A 8 -6.47 -2.76 9.56
CA LEU A 8 -5.11 -3.24 9.33
C LEU A 8 -4.02 -2.27 9.82
N LEU A 9 -4.28 -0.96 9.83
CA LEU A 9 -3.34 0.06 10.32
C LEU A 9 -3.47 0.27 11.83
N SER A 10 -4.69 0.20 12.36
CA SER A 10 -4.94 0.14 13.80
C SER A 10 -4.46 -1.20 14.40
N LEU A 11 -4.66 -2.32 13.68
CA LEU A 11 -4.09 -3.62 14.01
C LEU A 11 -2.59 -3.60 13.81
N PHE A 12 -1.94 -2.87 12.89
CA PHE A 12 -0.47 -2.89 12.88
C PHE A 12 0.12 -2.29 14.18
N ALA A 13 -0.54 -1.29 14.77
CA ALA A 13 -0.21 -0.78 16.10
C ALA A 13 -0.65 -1.70 17.26
N LEU A 14 -1.70 -2.53 17.07
CA LEU A 14 -2.24 -3.45 18.08
C LEU A 14 -1.70 -4.90 17.97
N TRP A 15 -1.22 -5.32 16.82
CA TRP A 15 -0.69 -6.65 16.46
C TRP A 15 0.72 -6.83 17.02
N CYS A 16 1.43 -5.73 17.27
CA CYS A 16 2.60 -5.71 18.15
C CYS A 16 2.26 -5.99 19.63
N LEU A 17 0.98 -6.07 20.05
CA LEU A 17 0.58 -6.24 21.45
C LEU A 17 -0.27 -7.49 21.74
N THR A 18 -0.64 -8.30 20.74
CA THR A 18 -1.38 -9.54 20.97
C THR A 18 -0.80 -10.69 20.14
N GLY A 19 -0.21 -11.66 20.83
CA GLY A 19 0.51 -12.81 20.28
C GLY A 19 -0.25 -13.57 19.18
N CYS A 20 0.52 -13.98 18.17
CA CYS A 20 0.05 -14.68 16.99
C CYS A 20 -0.09 -16.19 17.28
N GLY A 21 -1.31 -16.73 17.11
CA GLY A 21 -1.59 -18.15 17.16
C GLY A 21 -2.08 -18.67 15.82
N GLY A 22 -1.27 -19.52 15.17
CA GLY A 22 -1.74 -20.63 14.33
C GLY A 22 -1.88 -20.39 12.82
N GLY A 23 -1.08 -21.13 12.04
CA GLY A 23 -1.36 -21.57 10.67
C GLY A 23 -0.48 -22.80 10.40
N GLY A 24 -0.95 -23.95 9.91
CA GLY A 24 -2.05 -24.21 8.99
C GLY A 24 -1.45 -24.72 7.67
N GLN A 25 -1.41 -26.04 7.48
CA GLN A 25 -0.79 -26.73 6.33
C GLN A 25 -1.44 -26.36 4.98
N ALA A 26 -0.60 -26.16 3.97
CA ALA A 26 -1.01 -25.92 2.58
C ALA A 26 -1.55 -27.20 1.90
N PRO A 27 -2.61 -27.13 1.07
CA PRO A 27 -3.01 -28.24 0.19
C PRO A 27 -2.19 -28.23 -1.10
N GLY A 28 -1.74 -29.43 -1.51
CA GLY A 28 -1.00 -29.66 -2.74
C GLY A 28 -1.86 -29.45 -4.00
N GLY A 29 -1.33 -28.65 -4.92
CA GLY A 29 -1.89 -28.46 -6.26
C GLY A 29 -1.39 -29.52 -7.25
N THR A 30 -2.32 -30.13 -7.98
CA THR A 30 -2.08 -31.07 -9.07
C THR A 30 -1.69 -30.33 -10.36
N ALA A 31 -0.62 -30.80 -11.01
CA ALA A 31 -0.12 -30.28 -12.28
C ALA A 31 -1.13 -30.45 -13.42
N SER A 32 -1.40 -29.38 -14.18
CA SER A 32 -2.21 -29.42 -15.39
C SER A 32 -1.40 -29.99 -16.57
N ALA A 33 -2.04 -30.87 -17.33
CA ALA A 33 -1.49 -31.53 -18.50
C ALA A 33 -1.02 -30.53 -19.58
N GLY A 34 0.20 -30.74 -20.08
CA GLY A 34 0.78 -29.96 -21.16
C GLY A 34 0.04 -30.13 -22.50
N PRO A 35 0.13 -29.13 -23.40
CA PRO A 35 -0.56 -29.16 -24.67
C PRO A 35 0.01 -30.26 -25.59
N GLY A 36 -0.89 -30.97 -26.26
CA GLY A 36 -0.56 -32.03 -27.21
C GLY A 36 0.20 -31.52 -28.44
N PRO A 37 0.97 -32.39 -29.12
CA PRO A 37 1.83 -32.02 -30.23
C PRO A 37 0.99 -31.69 -31.47
N GLY A 38 0.88 -30.40 -31.81
CA GLY A 38 0.21 -29.97 -33.04
C GLY A 38 -0.15 -28.49 -33.15
N SER A 39 0.00 -27.68 -32.11
CA SER A 39 -0.24 -26.24 -32.22
C SER A 39 0.94 -25.55 -32.91
N ASN A 40 0.73 -24.97 -34.09
CA ASN A 40 1.67 -24.04 -34.71
C ASN A 40 1.93 -22.88 -33.74
N LEU A 41 3.04 -22.94 -33.00
CA LEU A 41 3.45 -21.88 -32.10
C LEU A 41 3.63 -20.58 -32.89
N ALA A 42 3.32 -19.46 -32.27
CA ALA A 42 3.44 -18.15 -32.87
C ALA A 42 4.79 -17.49 -32.51
N GLU A 43 5.10 -16.43 -33.25
CA GLU A 43 6.25 -15.55 -32.99
C GLU A 43 5.74 -14.15 -32.69
N LEU A 44 6.18 -13.59 -31.57
CA LEU A 44 5.90 -12.21 -31.18
C LEU A 44 7.17 -11.37 -31.40
N ARG A 45 7.07 -10.33 -32.22
CA ARG A 45 8.11 -9.33 -32.42
C ARG A 45 7.73 -8.04 -31.71
N LEU A 46 8.53 -7.64 -30.73
CA LEU A 46 8.31 -6.42 -29.98
C LEU A 46 9.27 -5.36 -30.47
N ARG A 47 8.77 -4.19 -30.86
CA ARG A 47 9.58 -3.00 -31.11
C ARG A 47 9.56 -2.15 -29.86
N VAL A 48 10.65 -2.16 -29.11
CA VAL A 48 10.81 -1.35 -27.90
C VAL A 48 11.53 -0.06 -28.26
N SER A 49 10.89 1.09 -28.10
CA SER A 49 11.50 2.40 -28.30
C SER A 49 11.88 3.06 -26.96
N TYR A 50 12.95 3.85 -26.98
CA TYR A 50 13.44 4.66 -25.85
C TYR A 50 13.60 6.11 -26.28
N ALA A 51 13.14 7.06 -25.45
CA ALA A 51 13.20 8.51 -25.72
C ALA A 51 14.61 9.04 -25.97
N ASN A 52 15.64 8.48 -25.33
CA ASN A 52 17.03 8.91 -25.47
C ASN A 52 17.94 7.70 -25.77
N PRO A 53 18.93 7.84 -26.67
CA PRO A 53 19.98 6.84 -26.81
C PRO A 53 20.68 6.71 -25.46
N ARG A 54 20.72 5.49 -24.92
CA ARG A 54 21.21 5.22 -23.57
C ARG A 54 22.73 5.42 -23.55
N VAL A 55 23.17 6.62 -23.21
CA VAL A 55 24.58 6.83 -22.84
C VAL A 55 24.88 5.86 -21.69
N LEU A 56 25.86 4.97 -21.88
CA LEU A 56 26.43 4.06 -20.89
C LEU A 56 26.97 4.84 -19.68
N ALA A 57 26.09 5.43 -18.88
CA ALA A 57 26.44 5.92 -17.57
C ALA A 57 26.25 4.74 -16.62
N GLN A 58 27.36 4.29 -16.04
CA GLN A 58 27.48 3.34 -14.92
C GLN A 58 26.78 3.84 -13.63
N SER A 59 25.62 4.47 -13.78
CA SER A 59 24.72 4.78 -12.68
C SER A 59 23.92 3.52 -12.36
N SER A 60 23.72 3.27 -11.07
CA SER A 60 22.86 2.19 -10.55
C SER A 60 21.42 2.24 -11.10
N SER A 61 21.01 3.37 -11.69
CA SER A 61 19.71 3.61 -12.32
C SER A 61 19.61 3.22 -13.80
N SER A 62 20.68 2.74 -14.44
CA SER A 62 20.62 2.31 -15.85
C SER A 62 19.90 0.96 -15.99
N VAL A 63 19.00 0.83 -16.97
CA VAL A 63 18.36 -0.46 -17.28
C VAL A 63 19.43 -1.41 -17.81
N GLN A 64 19.52 -2.58 -17.18
CA GLN A 64 20.41 -3.68 -17.53
C GLN A 64 19.67 -4.83 -18.20
N GLU A 65 18.38 -5.01 -17.89
CA GLU A 65 17.60 -6.11 -18.42
C GLU A 65 16.21 -5.65 -18.85
N ILE A 66 15.69 -6.27 -19.90
CA ILE A 66 14.31 -6.12 -20.35
C ILE A 66 13.67 -7.50 -20.25
N HIS A 67 12.62 -7.60 -19.44
CA HIS A 67 11.89 -8.84 -19.26
C HIS A 67 10.59 -8.73 -20.03
N VAL A 68 10.32 -9.71 -20.88
CA VAL A 68 9.04 -9.83 -21.60
C VAL A 68 8.29 -11.01 -21.02
N LEU A 69 7.14 -10.72 -20.41
CA LEU A 69 6.23 -11.69 -19.84
C LEU A 69 4.97 -11.77 -20.71
N ILE A 70 4.49 -12.99 -20.93
CA ILE A 70 3.21 -13.23 -21.61
C ILE A 70 2.28 -13.88 -20.59
N LEU A 71 1.23 -13.15 -20.25
CA LEU A 71 0.36 -13.43 -19.12
C LEU A 71 -1.05 -13.75 -19.62
N GLU A 72 -1.72 -14.68 -18.93
CA GLU A 72 -3.16 -14.88 -19.05
C GLU A 72 -3.88 -13.60 -18.59
N PRO A 73 -4.76 -12.98 -19.40
CA PRO A 73 -5.33 -11.66 -19.07
C PRO A 73 -6.09 -11.61 -17.74
N GLN A 74 -6.76 -12.71 -17.38
CA GLN A 74 -7.61 -12.78 -16.20
C GLN A 74 -6.82 -13.09 -14.92
N THR A 75 -5.94 -14.10 -14.97
CA THR A 75 -5.19 -14.57 -13.80
C THR A 75 -3.82 -13.93 -13.66
N ARG A 76 -3.34 -13.26 -14.72
CA ARG A 76 -1.99 -12.68 -14.85
C ARG A 76 -0.87 -13.72 -14.65
N THR A 77 -1.20 -15.01 -14.70
CA THR A 77 -0.21 -16.08 -14.59
C THR A 77 0.63 -16.16 -15.87
N PRO A 78 1.96 -16.29 -15.78
CA PRO A 78 2.79 -16.50 -16.95
C PRO A 78 2.35 -17.76 -17.71
N ILE A 79 1.99 -17.60 -18.98
CA ILE A 79 1.66 -18.71 -19.88
C ILE A 79 2.83 -19.07 -20.80
N HIS A 80 3.91 -18.28 -20.72
CA HIS A 80 5.15 -18.46 -21.45
C HIS A 80 6.33 -18.18 -20.51
N PRO A 81 7.46 -18.89 -20.63
CA PRO A 81 8.68 -18.54 -19.92
C PRO A 81 9.07 -17.07 -20.15
N THR A 82 9.46 -16.38 -19.07
CA THR A 82 9.95 -14.99 -19.17
C THR A 82 11.14 -14.93 -20.11
N SER A 83 11.07 -14.04 -21.10
CA SER A 83 12.16 -13.79 -22.04
C SER A 83 12.96 -12.59 -21.58
N VAL A 84 14.26 -12.78 -21.33
CA VAL A 84 15.15 -11.72 -20.83
C VAL A 84 16.06 -11.25 -21.96
N PHE A 85 16.12 -9.94 -22.15
CA PHE A 85 16.93 -9.30 -23.18
C PHE A 85 17.85 -8.26 -22.54
N LEU A 86 19.06 -8.14 -23.07
CA LEU A 86 19.95 -7.04 -22.72
C LEU A 86 19.61 -5.83 -23.62
N PRO A 87 19.39 -4.64 -23.06
CA PRO A 87 19.16 -3.44 -23.83
C PRO A 87 20.38 -3.10 -24.69
N ASP A 88 20.16 -2.75 -25.95
CA ASP A 88 21.21 -2.17 -26.79
C ASP A 88 21.44 -0.72 -26.37
N SER A 89 22.58 -0.45 -25.72
CA SER A 89 22.94 0.88 -25.23
C SER A 89 22.94 1.97 -26.32
N ALA A 90 23.25 1.62 -27.58
CA ALA A 90 23.33 2.62 -28.65
C ALA A 90 21.98 2.87 -29.34
N ALA A 91 20.99 2.02 -29.11
CA ALA A 91 19.74 2.05 -29.85
C ALA A 91 18.65 2.85 -29.12
N THR A 92 17.98 3.75 -29.84
CA THR A 92 16.69 4.35 -29.43
C THR A 92 15.50 3.45 -29.74
N THR A 93 15.74 2.32 -30.41
CA THR A 93 14.73 1.31 -30.70
C THR A 93 15.39 -0.05 -30.80
N GLN A 94 14.86 -1.04 -30.09
CA GLN A 94 15.32 -2.42 -30.13
C GLN A 94 14.17 -3.34 -30.54
N ASN A 95 14.44 -4.24 -31.49
CA ASN A 95 13.49 -5.29 -31.85
C ASN A 95 13.80 -6.53 -31.02
N LEU A 96 12.84 -6.97 -30.22
CA LEU A 96 12.87 -8.19 -29.43
C LEU A 96 12.03 -9.25 -30.13
N VAL A 97 12.45 -10.51 -30.04
CA VAL A 97 11.72 -11.63 -30.64
C VAL A 97 11.48 -12.67 -29.54
N VAL A 98 10.22 -12.95 -29.27
CA VAL A 98 9.79 -14.05 -28.40
C VAL A 98 9.17 -15.12 -29.30
N THR A 99 9.81 -16.28 -29.37
CA THR A 99 9.36 -17.43 -30.15
C THR A 99 8.64 -18.43 -29.27
N GLY A 100 7.82 -19.30 -29.86
CA GLY A 100 7.18 -20.37 -29.11
C GLY A 100 5.92 -19.92 -28.34
N VAL A 101 5.37 -18.76 -28.68
CA VAL A 101 4.21 -18.20 -27.98
C VAL A 101 2.97 -19.03 -28.31
N ILE A 102 2.26 -19.50 -27.28
CA ILE A 102 0.98 -20.18 -27.44
C ILE A 102 0.01 -19.19 -28.12
N PRO A 103 -0.70 -19.54 -29.19
CA PRO A 103 -1.67 -18.63 -29.81
C PRO A 103 -2.85 -18.30 -28.88
N GLY A 104 -3.35 -17.07 -28.93
CA GLY A 104 -4.44 -16.58 -28.08
C GLY A 104 -4.41 -15.06 -27.92
N THR A 105 -5.29 -14.50 -27.09
CA THR A 105 -5.24 -13.07 -26.74
C THR A 105 -4.62 -12.93 -25.37
N TRP A 106 -3.40 -12.40 -25.32
CA TRP A 106 -2.58 -12.41 -24.12
C TRP A 106 -2.20 -11.02 -23.69
N LEU A 107 -2.00 -10.85 -22.38
CA LEU A 107 -1.43 -9.62 -21.86
C LEU A 107 0.09 -9.74 -21.92
N VAL A 108 0.73 -8.89 -22.73
CA VAL A 108 2.19 -8.85 -22.84
C VAL A 108 2.70 -7.69 -22.02
N ARG A 109 3.51 -8.02 -21.01
CA ARG A 109 4.17 -7.08 -20.12
C ARG A 109 5.65 -6.98 -20.50
N VAL A 110 6.12 -5.77 -20.72
CA VAL A 110 7.53 -5.46 -20.95
C VAL A 110 8.03 -4.67 -19.75
N GLU A 111 8.91 -5.27 -18.98
CA GLU A 111 9.53 -4.70 -17.78
C GLU A 111 10.98 -4.34 -18.06
N THR A 112 11.48 -3.31 -17.39
CA THR A 112 12.90 -2.95 -17.38
C THR A 112 13.44 -3.10 -15.97
N TYR A 113 14.65 -3.63 -15.84
CA TYR A 113 15.31 -3.80 -14.54
C TYR A 113 16.67 -3.11 -14.55
N ASN A 114 17.05 -2.52 -13.43
CA ASN A 114 18.37 -1.91 -13.27
C ASN A 114 19.44 -2.95 -12.87
N ALA A 115 20.66 -2.48 -12.59
CA ALA A 115 21.78 -3.35 -12.20
C ALA A 115 21.62 -4.05 -10.85
N LEU A 116 20.67 -3.60 -10.03
CA LEU A 116 20.32 -4.19 -8.74
C LEU A 116 19.11 -5.13 -8.85
N SER A 117 18.68 -5.45 -10.07
CA SER A 117 17.45 -6.21 -10.33
C SER A 117 16.19 -5.55 -9.77
N GLU A 118 16.19 -4.23 -9.63
CA GLU A 118 15.01 -3.45 -9.26
C GLU A 118 14.24 -3.07 -10.53
N LEU A 119 12.91 -3.20 -10.48
CA LEU A 119 12.03 -2.83 -11.57
C LEU A 119 12.09 -1.31 -11.80
N GLY A 120 12.52 -0.88 -12.99
CA GLY A 120 12.59 0.52 -13.39
C GLY A 120 11.28 1.04 -13.98
N SER A 121 10.79 0.38 -15.03
CA SER A 121 9.53 0.73 -15.69
C SER A 121 8.90 -0.49 -16.32
N PHE A 122 7.59 -0.45 -16.57
CA PHE A 122 6.95 -1.48 -17.37
C PHE A 122 5.81 -0.91 -18.22
N GLN A 123 5.44 -1.64 -19.26
CA GLN A 123 4.24 -1.40 -20.05
C GLN A 123 3.52 -2.72 -20.31
N GLU A 124 2.21 -2.66 -20.44
CA GLU A 124 1.37 -3.82 -20.75
C GLU A 124 0.47 -3.52 -21.95
N GLN A 125 0.27 -4.52 -22.80
CA GLN A 125 -0.69 -4.44 -23.88
C GLN A 125 -1.37 -5.79 -24.07
N LEU A 126 -2.68 -5.77 -24.30
CA LEU A 126 -3.44 -6.96 -24.72
C LEU A 126 -3.21 -7.19 -26.21
N ILE A 127 -2.64 -8.34 -26.57
CA ILE A 127 -2.17 -8.63 -27.92
C ILE A 127 -2.82 -9.93 -28.43
N PRO A 128 -3.53 -9.90 -29.58
CA PRO A 128 -3.98 -11.11 -30.25
C PRO A 128 -2.80 -11.75 -31.00
N VAL A 129 -2.40 -12.95 -30.56
CA VAL A 129 -1.34 -13.76 -31.15
C VAL A 129 -1.96 -14.91 -31.95
N ASN A 130 -1.87 -14.85 -33.27
CA ASN A 130 -2.49 -15.84 -34.16
C ASN A 130 -1.54 -17.00 -34.49
N PRO A 131 -2.04 -18.25 -34.62
CA PRO A 131 -1.20 -19.41 -34.95
C PRO A 131 -0.45 -19.22 -36.26
N GLY A 132 0.87 -19.49 -36.25
CA GLY A 132 1.73 -19.41 -37.44
C GLY A 132 1.91 -18.01 -38.04
N GLN A 133 1.42 -16.96 -37.38
CA GLN A 133 1.62 -15.58 -37.79
C GLN A 133 2.67 -14.89 -36.91
N VAL A 134 3.41 -13.97 -37.52
CA VAL A 134 4.27 -13.04 -36.79
C VAL A 134 3.41 -11.87 -36.33
N THR A 135 3.24 -11.71 -35.02
CA THR A 135 2.56 -10.55 -34.45
C THR A 135 3.60 -9.48 -34.10
N GLN A 136 3.44 -8.26 -34.62
CA GLN A 136 4.33 -7.13 -34.33
C GLN A 136 3.64 -6.14 -33.39
N VAL A 137 4.27 -5.81 -32.27
CA VAL A 137 3.75 -4.84 -31.30
C VAL A 137 4.83 -3.87 -30.87
N ALA A 138 4.48 -2.61 -30.66
CA ALA A 138 5.42 -1.59 -30.24
C ALA A 138 5.18 -1.21 -28.77
N PHE A 139 6.26 -1.15 -28.01
CA PHE A 139 6.31 -0.63 -26.64
C PHE A 139 7.21 0.60 -26.63
N SER A 140 6.85 1.62 -25.85
CA SER A 140 7.71 2.79 -25.64
C SER A 140 8.16 2.77 -24.20
N LEU A 141 9.36 2.23 -23.98
CA LEU A 141 10.05 2.30 -22.71
C LEU A 141 10.86 3.60 -22.71
N ASP A 142 10.18 4.72 -22.88
CA ASP A 142 10.80 6.02 -22.76
C ASP A 142 11.30 6.14 -21.33
N GLY A 143 12.58 5.82 -21.16
CA GLY A 143 13.34 5.91 -19.92
C GLY A 143 13.55 7.36 -19.52
N SER A 144 12.52 8.20 -19.61
CA SER A 144 12.36 9.11 -18.50
C SER A 144 12.40 8.20 -17.27
N THR A 145 13.25 8.54 -16.31
CA THR A 145 12.80 8.47 -14.92
C THR A 145 11.28 8.59 -14.88
N VAL A 146 10.61 7.85 -14.02
CA VAL A 146 9.15 7.85 -13.87
C VAL A 146 8.52 9.29 -13.84
N GLY A 147 9.32 10.37 -13.75
CA GLY A 147 8.99 11.75 -14.06
C GLY A 147 8.45 12.06 -15.47
N GLY A 148 7.32 12.77 -15.46
CA GLY A 148 6.81 13.58 -16.56
C GLY A 148 5.64 13.02 -17.38
N GLY A 149 5.21 11.78 -17.17
CA GLY A 149 4.00 11.27 -17.85
C GLY A 149 2.77 12.13 -17.52
N PRO A 150 1.79 12.29 -18.43
CA PRO A 150 0.53 12.93 -18.09
C PRO A 150 -0.06 12.29 -16.83
N VAL A 151 -0.61 13.10 -15.93
CA VAL A 151 -1.13 12.64 -14.62
C VAL A 151 -2.04 11.41 -14.78
N ALA A 152 -2.97 11.44 -15.74
CA ALA A 152 -3.88 10.33 -16.05
C ALA A 152 -3.16 9.01 -16.42
N ALA A 153 -2.04 9.08 -17.16
CA ALA A 153 -1.29 7.90 -17.57
C ALA A 153 -0.57 7.25 -16.38
N LEU A 154 0.01 8.06 -15.49
CA LEU A 154 0.65 7.58 -14.27
C LEU A 154 -0.37 6.95 -13.31
N VAL A 155 -1.55 7.58 -13.15
CA VAL A 155 -2.67 7.01 -12.38
C VAL A 155 -3.10 5.65 -12.96
N THR A 156 -3.27 5.55 -14.28
CA THR A 156 -3.67 4.30 -14.94
C THR A 156 -2.66 3.18 -14.73
N GLN A 157 -1.36 3.48 -14.81
CA GLN A 157 -0.29 2.51 -14.54
C GLN A 157 -0.27 2.09 -13.05
N GLY A 158 -0.46 3.03 -12.13
CA GLY A 158 -0.55 2.73 -10.69
C GLY A 158 -1.74 1.83 -10.37
N LEU A 159 -2.91 2.12 -10.96
CA LEU A 159 -4.09 1.26 -10.83
C LEU A 159 -3.87 -0.15 -11.39
N THR A 160 -3.14 -0.26 -12.49
CA THR A 160 -2.79 -1.56 -13.10
C THR A 160 -1.91 -2.37 -12.14
N LEU A 161 -0.95 -1.73 -11.45
CA LEU A 161 -0.17 -2.39 -10.40
C LEU A 161 -1.02 -2.80 -9.20
N LEU A 162 -1.95 -1.97 -8.74
CA LEU A 162 -2.86 -2.35 -7.67
C LEU A 162 -3.74 -3.55 -8.04
N GLN A 163 -4.16 -3.65 -9.30
CA GLN A 163 -4.88 -4.82 -9.82
C GLN A 163 -4.02 -6.09 -9.81
N LEU A 164 -2.72 -5.99 -10.08
CA LEU A 164 -1.80 -7.13 -9.99
C LEU A 164 -1.65 -7.63 -8.54
N GLY A 165 -1.88 -6.76 -7.55
CA GLY A 165 -1.76 -7.08 -6.13
C GLY A 165 -0.32 -7.39 -5.70
N GLY A 166 -0.14 -7.70 -4.42
CA GLY A 166 1.19 -7.96 -3.84
C GLY A 166 1.94 -6.69 -3.44
N TYR A 167 2.88 -6.86 -2.51
CA TYR A 167 3.53 -5.75 -1.82
C TYR A 167 4.50 -4.96 -2.71
N ALA A 168 5.26 -5.64 -3.57
CA ALA A 168 6.14 -4.97 -4.53
C ALA A 168 5.35 -4.07 -5.49
N ASN A 169 4.22 -4.56 -6.01
CA ASN A 169 3.36 -3.78 -6.89
C ASN A 169 2.68 -2.61 -6.15
N LEU A 170 2.33 -2.78 -4.87
CA LEU A 170 1.81 -1.68 -4.04
C LEU A 170 2.83 -0.55 -3.86
N VAL A 171 4.10 -0.88 -3.57
CA VAL A 171 5.18 0.11 -3.47
C VAL A 171 5.42 0.81 -4.81
N ALA A 172 5.48 0.07 -5.91
CA ALA A 172 5.63 0.67 -7.24
C ALA A 172 4.41 1.52 -7.65
N ALA A 173 3.19 1.13 -7.24
CA ALA A 173 1.98 1.93 -7.47
C ALA A 173 2.04 3.25 -6.71
N ARG A 174 2.45 3.23 -5.43
CA ARG A 174 2.70 4.45 -4.65
C ARG A 174 3.63 5.39 -5.40
N ASP A 175 4.74 4.89 -5.94
CA ASP A 175 5.73 5.73 -6.61
C ASP A 175 5.17 6.37 -7.88
N LEU A 176 4.33 5.66 -8.63
CA LEU A 176 3.61 6.23 -9.78
C LEU A 176 2.61 7.31 -9.37
N PHE A 177 1.83 7.09 -8.30
CA PHE A 177 0.89 8.10 -7.81
C PHE A 177 1.59 9.32 -7.21
N ALA A 178 2.71 9.14 -6.52
CA ALA A 178 3.55 10.23 -6.03
C ALA A 178 4.01 11.13 -7.18
N GLN A 179 4.38 10.52 -8.30
CA GLN A 179 4.81 11.23 -9.50
C GLN A 179 3.66 11.85 -10.27
N ALA A 180 2.49 11.20 -10.26
CA ALA A 180 1.26 11.81 -10.77
C ALA A 180 0.95 13.10 -10.02
N VAL A 181 1.05 13.10 -8.69
CA VAL A 181 0.87 14.30 -7.85
C VAL A 181 1.93 15.36 -8.14
N ALA A 182 3.20 14.98 -8.28
CA ALA A 182 4.28 15.91 -8.63
C ALA A 182 4.12 16.55 -10.02
N ASN A 183 3.41 15.88 -10.93
CA ASN A 183 3.13 16.37 -12.29
C ASN A 183 1.82 17.17 -12.38
N ILE A 184 1.10 17.40 -11.28
CA ILE A 184 -0.08 18.27 -11.29
C ILE A 184 0.37 19.70 -11.63
N GLY A 185 -0.17 20.26 -12.71
CA GLY A 185 0.11 21.61 -13.16
C GLY A 185 -1.14 22.31 -13.69
N PRO A 186 -1.01 23.55 -14.20
CA PRO A 186 -2.16 24.35 -14.65
C PRO A 186 -3.01 23.72 -15.76
N ALA A 187 -2.46 22.75 -16.50
CA ALA A 187 -3.15 22.03 -17.56
C ALA A 187 -3.76 20.69 -17.11
N THR A 188 -3.51 20.25 -15.88
CA THR A 188 -4.08 19.01 -15.33
C THR A 188 -5.55 19.23 -15.03
N SER A 189 -6.42 18.31 -15.47
CA SER A 189 -7.84 18.40 -15.13
C SER A 189 -8.06 18.18 -13.63
N GLN A 190 -9.13 18.75 -13.07
CA GLN A 190 -9.46 18.53 -11.66
C GLN A 190 -9.66 17.03 -11.35
N ALA A 191 -10.31 16.30 -12.26
CA ALA A 191 -10.54 14.86 -12.11
C ALA A 191 -9.22 14.06 -12.03
N ASP A 192 -8.24 14.36 -12.90
CA ASP A 192 -6.93 13.69 -12.87
C ASP A 192 -6.15 14.05 -11.60
N SER A 193 -6.23 15.32 -11.17
CA SER A 193 -5.62 15.80 -9.92
C SER A 193 -6.22 15.09 -8.71
N ASP A 194 -7.54 14.96 -8.64
CA ASP A 194 -8.25 14.31 -7.54
C ASP A 194 -7.90 12.82 -7.48
N GLN A 195 -7.91 12.10 -8.61
CA GLN A 195 -7.52 10.69 -8.66
C GLN A 195 -6.06 10.47 -8.23
N ALA A 196 -5.13 11.29 -8.71
CA ALA A 196 -3.73 11.20 -8.31
C ALA A 196 -3.55 11.39 -6.79
N ASN A 197 -4.23 12.38 -6.21
CA ASN A 197 -4.20 12.63 -4.77
C ASN A 197 -4.86 11.48 -3.98
N PHE A 198 -6.00 10.98 -4.43
CA PHE A 198 -6.72 9.88 -3.77
C PHE A 198 -5.88 8.61 -3.69
N PHE A 199 -5.42 8.13 -4.84
CA PHE A 199 -4.65 6.89 -4.89
C PHE A 199 -3.26 7.04 -4.27
N TYR A 200 -2.66 8.23 -4.33
CA TYR A 200 -1.43 8.46 -3.59
C TYR A 200 -1.69 8.37 -2.08
N ALA A 201 -2.69 9.06 -1.54
CA ALA A 201 -3.02 9.00 -0.11
C ALA A 201 -3.31 7.56 0.37
N LEU A 202 -4.03 6.77 -0.42
CA LEU A 202 -4.32 5.37 -0.12
C LEU A 202 -3.05 4.51 -0.07
N THR A 203 -2.23 4.58 -1.12
CA THR A 203 -1.04 3.72 -1.25
C THR A 203 0.11 4.15 -0.36
N ARG A 204 0.20 5.44 -0.04
CA ARG A 204 1.26 6.03 0.77
C ARG A 204 1.38 5.37 2.15
N VAL A 205 0.28 5.26 2.86
CA VAL A 205 0.25 4.65 4.19
C VAL A 205 0.35 3.12 4.09
N ALA A 206 -0.33 2.51 3.12
CA ALA A 206 -0.28 1.06 2.93
C ALA A 206 1.14 0.55 2.55
N ALA A 207 1.89 1.32 1.77
CA ALA A 207 3.23 0.97 1.33
C ALA A 207 4.24 0.88 2.48
N VAL A 208 4.04 1.61 3.58
CA VAL A 208 4.89 1.48 4.78
C VAL A 208 4.90 0.03 5.27
N ALA A 209 3.76 -0.65 5.30
CA ALA A 209 3.68 -2.05 5.70
C ALA A 209 4.19 -3.03 4.62
N ALA A 210 4.34 -2.56 3.38
CA ALA A 210 4.74 -3.36 2.22
C ALA A 210 6.26 -3.35 1.95
N GLU A 211 6.99 -2.41 2.54
CA GLU A 211 8.45 -2.29 2.49
C GLU A 211 9.15 -3.35 3.37
N LEU A 212 8.80 -4.61 3.13
CA LEU A 212 9.24 -5.76 3.93
C LEU A 212 10.70 -6.19 3.71
N PRO A 213 11.30 -6.07 2.51
CA PRO A 213 12.72 -6.34 2.34
C PRO A 213 13.56 -5.36 3.15
N SER A 214 14.39 -5.89 4.04
CA SER A 214 15.44 -5.15 4.75
C SER A 214 16.61 -4.89 3.81
N ASP A 215 17.29 -3.76 3.98
CA ASP A 215 18.58 -3.51 3.32
C ASP A 215 19.79 -3.96 4.18
N GLY A 216 19.53 -4.49 5.38
CA GLY A 216 20.52 -5.01 6.31
C GLY A 216 21.30 -3.92 7.05
N ASN A 217 20.94 -2.64 6.92
CA ASN A 217 21.59 -1.54 7.61
C ASN A 217 20.90 -1.22 8.95
N PRO A 218 21.41 -1.68 10.10
CA PRO A 218 20.75 -1.45 11.40
C PRO A 218 20.73 0.03 11.85
N ALA A 219 21.50 0.90 11.19
CA ALA A 219 21.50 2.34 11.44
C ALA A 219 20.41 3.09 10.65
N ASP A 220 19.87 2.47 9.60
CA ASP A 220 18.72 2.97 8.85
C ASP A 220 17.48 2.20 9.29
N GLN A 221 16.43 2.93 9.65
CA GLN A 221 15.17 2.33 10.12
C GLN A 221 14.01 2.88 9.31
N ASN A 222 14.27 3.36 8.10
CA ASN A 222 13.24 3.99 7.28
C ASN A 222 12.34 2.98 6.57
N ARG A 223 12.64 1.67 6.65
CA ARG A 223 11.83 0.59 6.05
C ARG A 223 11.25 -0.34 7.12
N MET A 224 10.11 -0.92 6.80
CA MET A 224 9.49 -1.94 7.66
C MET A 224 10.39 -3.17 7.82
N GLY A 225 11.10 -3.56 6.77
CA GLY A 225 12.08 -4.65 6.82
C GLY A 225 13.14 -4.46 7.90
N ASP A 226 13.72 -3.26 7.99
CA ASP A 226 14.76 -2.95 8.98
C ASP A 226 14.16 -2.95 10.40
N PHE A 227 12.93 -2.44 10.55
CA PHE A 227 12.19 -2.51 11.80
C PHE A 227 11.90 -3.96 12.22
N LEU A 228 11.52 -4.83 11.28
CA LEU A 228 11.30 -6.26 11.51
C LEU A 228 12.59 -7.02 11.83
N ASP A 229 13.74 -6.61 11.26
CA ASP A 229 15.05 -7.17 11.61
C ASP A 229 15.39 -6.90 13.07
N LEU A 230 15.14 -5.68 13.55
CA LEU A 230 15.30 -5.33 14.96
C LEU A 230 14.33 -6.09 15.85
N LEU A 231 13.19 -6.51 15.29
CA LEU A 231 12.24 -7.42 15.92
C LEU A 231 12.66 -8.90 15.93
N GLY A 232 13.75 -9.25 15.26
CA GLY A 232 14.26 -10.61 15.17
C GLY A 232 13.51 -11.50 14.17
N PHE A 233 12.69 -10.92 13.29
CA PHE A 233 12.04 -11.68 12.22
C PHE A 233 13.09 -12.29 11.28
N ALA A 234 12.82 -13.47 10.74
CA ALA A 234 13.74 -14.08 9.78
C ALA A 234 13.86 -13.22 8.50
N ALA A 235 15.08 -13.08 7.98
CA ALA A 235 15.37 -12.35 6.72
C ALA A 235 14.99 -13.14 5.45
N SER A 236 14.47 -14.37 5.59
CA SER A 236 13.86 -15.16 4.50
C SER A 236 12.92 -14.28 3.67
N PRO A 237 12.82 -14.44 2.33
CA PRO A 237 12.18 -13.47 1.46
C PRO A 237 10.81 -13.01 2.01
N ARG A 238 10.81 -11.79 2.55
CA ARG A 238 9.64 -11.13 3.10
C ARG A 238 8.91 -10.45 1.94
N THR A 239 8.23 -11.26 1.15
CA THR A 239 7.50 -10.81 -0.04
C THR A 239 6.07 -10.43 0.28
N ASP A 240 5.52 -10.97 1.38
CA ASP A 240 4.19 -10.63 1.89
C ASP A 240 4.13 -10.83 3.42
N TYR A 241 3.03 -10.38 4.06
CA TYR A 241 2.84 -10.54 5.50
C TYR A 241 2.62 -11.99 5.95
N LYS A 242 2.19 -12.87 5.04
CA LYS A 242 1.92 -14.30 5.32
C LYS A 242 3.22 -15.09 5.38
N THR A 243 4.29 -14.63 4.72
CA THR A 243 5.63 -15.24 4.80
C THR A 243 6.46 -14.74 5.97
N LEU A 244 5.95 -13.79 6.77
CA LEU A 244 6.64 -13.32 7.97
C LEU A 244 6.70 -14.43 9.02
N VAL A 245 7.92 -14.87 9.32
CA VAL A 245 8.20 -15.83 10.39
C VAL A 245 8.68 -15.05 11.61
N ALA A 246 7.78 -14.89 12.58
CA ALA A 246 8.11 -14.30 13.88
C ALA A 246 9.15 -15.18 14.61
N PRO A 247 10.08 -14.58 15.38
CA PRO A 247 11.02 -15.36 16.18
C PRO A 247 10.30 -16.09 17.32
N ALA A 248 10.91 -17.17 17.82
CA ALA A 248 10.41 -17.87 19.01
C ALA A 248 10.42 -16.99 20.27
N SER A 249 11.30 -15.98 20.29
CA SER A 249 11.36 -14.91 21.27
C SER A 249 11.84 -13.63 20.58
N PHE A 250 11.21 -12.51 20.87
CA PHE A 250 11.66 -11.19 20.44
C PHE A 250 12.98 -10.85 21.14
N ASN A 251 14.12 -11.04 20.46
CA ASN A 251 15.44 -10.66 20.95
C ASN A 251 15.81 -9.30 20.36
N LEU A 252 15.31 -8.25 21.00
CA LEU A 252 15.16 -6.96 20.38
C LEU A 252 16.42 -6.12 20.53
N GLY A 253 17.21 -6.03 19.46
CA GLY A 253 18.05 -4.85 19.26
C GLY A 253 17.24 -3.55 19.16
N LEU A 254 15.89 -3.61 19.16
CA LEU A 254 14.97 -2.48 19.14
C LEU A 254 14.83 -1.83 20.52
N SER A 255 15.44 -0.66 20.68
CA SER A 255 15.17 0.26 21.78
C SER A 255 13.88 1.06 21.55
N ALA A 256 13.26 1.56 22.63
CA ALA A 256 12.12 2.47 22.53
C ALA A 256 12.44 3.74 21.71
N SER A 257 13.69 4.22 21.74
CA SER A 257 14.11 5.36 20.92
C SER A 257 14.05 5.05 19.43
N GLN A 258 14.48 3.85 19.02
CA GLN A 258 14.42 3.40 17.63
C GLN A 258 12.97 3.22 17.18
N ALA A 259 12.11 2.64 18.02
CA ALA A 259 10.67 2.56 17.75
C ALA A 259 10.04 3.96 17.58
N ARG A 260 10.39 4.93 18.43
CA ARG A 260 9.92 6.32 18.28
C ARG A 260 10.43 6.99 17.02
N VAL A 261 11.67 6.75 16.60
CA VAL A 261 12.21 7.31 15.35
C VAL A 261 11.45 6.75 14.14
N PHE A 262 11.20 5.43 14.11
CA PHE A 262 10.41 4.83 13.04
C PHE A 262 8.97 5.34 13.02
N LEU A 263 8.27 5.27 14.15
CA LEU A 263 6.86 5.69 14.23
C LEU A 263 6.69 7.21 14.01
N GLY A 264 7.51 8.02 14.68
CA GLY A 264 7.43 9.47 14.68
C GLY A 264 8.08 10.15 13.48
N GLY A 265 9.04 9.49 12.82
CA GLY A 265 9.66 9.97 11.59
C GLY A 265 8.96 9.39 10.37
N ARG A 266 9.15 8.09 10.13
CA ARG A 266 8.69 7.41 8.92
C ARG A 266 7.16 7.31 8.85
N VAL A 267 6.53 6.62 9.79
CA VAL A 267 5.07 6.35 9.71
C VAL A 267 4.27 7.65 9.77
N ARG A 268 4.61 8.54 10.70
CA ARG A 268 3.96 9.84 10.85
C ARG A 268 4.00 10.67 9.57
N SER A 269 5.16 10.81 8.93
CA SER A 269 5.29 11.64 7.72
C SER A 269 4.45 11.11 6.56
N GLU A 270 4.29 9.79 6.45
CA GLU A 270 3.42 9.18 5.44
C GLU A 270 1.94 9.44 5.72
N VAL A 271 1.52 9.39 6.98
CA VAL A 271 0.14 9.70 7.40
C VAL A 271 -0.18 11.19 7.23
N GLU A 272 0.74 12.08 7.62
CA GLU A 272 0.59 13.53 7.40
C GLU A 272 0.49 13.87 5.90
N GLY A 273 1.35 13.25 5.08
CA GLY A 273 1.29 13.37 3.63
C GLY A 273 -0.04 12.89 3.06
N ALA A 274 -0.53 11.73 3.50
CA ALA A 274 -1.81 11.20 3.04
C ALA A 274 -2.98 12.14 3.40
N ILE A 275 -3.02 12.69 4.61
CA ILE A 275 -4.03 13.70 5.00
C ILE A 275 -3.94 14.93 4.10
N ALA A 276 -2.74 15.41 3.80
CA ALA A 276 -2.53 16.56 2.92
C ALA A 276 -3.05 16.29 1.49
N ASN A 277 -2.79 15.10 0.95
CA ASN A 277 -3.32 14.68 -0.34
C ASN A 277 -4.86 14.59 -0.32
N LEU A 278 -5.47 14.00 0.72
CA LEU A 278 -6.94 13.95 0.84
C LEU A 278 -7.58 15.35 0.97
N ASN A 279 -6.90 16.30 1.60
CA ASN A 279 -7.36 17.69 1.68
C ASN A 279 -7.36 18.43 0.34
N ALA A 280 -6.59 17.96 -0.64
CA ALA A 280 -6.51 18.57 -1.97
C ALA A 280 -7.64 18.10 -2.92
N ILE A 281 -8.38 17.06 -2.54
CA ILE A 281 -9.43 16.45 -3.38
C ILE A 281 -10.71 17.28 -3.32
N SER A 282 -11.30 17.54 -4.50
CA SER A 282 -12.55 18.29 -4.60
C SER A 282 -13.77 17.48 -4.12
N THR A 283 -14.84 18.17 -3.72
CA THR A 283 -16.09 17.54 -3.25
C THR A 283 -16.86 16.81 -4.35
N GLY A 284 -16.48 16.99 -5.61
CA GLY A 284 -17.08 16.31 -6.77
C GLY A 284 -16.31 15.06 -7.21
N PHE A 285 -15.35 14.59 -6.40
CA PHE A 285 -14.58 13.40 -6.69
C PHE A 285 -15.47 12.16 -6.77
N ALA A 286 -15.30 11.43 -7.86
CA ALA A 286 -15.86 10.10 -8.10
C ALA A 286 -14.96 9.37 -9.09
N VAL A 287 -14.60 8.12 -8.82
CA VAL A 287 -13.80 7.28 -9.72
C VAL A 287 -14.23 5.83 -9.61
N ASN A 288 -14.46 5.21 -10.76
CA ASN A 288 -14.63 3.76 -10.85
C ASN A 288 -13.27 3.11 -11.09
N TRP A 289 -12.93 2.14 -10.26
CA TRP A 289 -11.68 1.40 -10.38
C TRP A 289 -11.88 -0.07 -9.99
N SER A 290 -10.86 -0.89 -10.22
CA SER A 290 -10.96 -2.31 -9.91
C SER A 290 -9.70 -2.80 -9.22
N PHE A 291 -9.86 -3.79 -8.34
CA PHE A 291 -8.77 -4.42 -7.61
C PHE A 291 -9.09 -5.87 -7.27
N ILE A 292 -8.04 -6.65 -7.02
CA ILE A 292 -8.16 -8.06 -6.64
C ILE A 292 -8.32 -8.17 -5.12
N THR A 293 -9.40 -8.84 -4.67
CA THR A 293 -9.63 -9.16 -3.25
C THR A 293 -9.77 -10.67 -3.06
N ASP A 294 -8.65 -11.37 -2.87
CA ASP A 294 -8.61 -12.83 -2.63
C ASP A 294 -9.59 -13.63 -3.54
N GLY A 295 -9.70 -13.25 -4.82
CA GLY A 295 -10.82 -13.66 -5.68
C GLY A 295 -10.83 -12.94 -7.03
N PRO A 296 -11.98 -12.92 -7.75
CA PRO A 296 -12.09 -12.23 -9.03
C PRO A 296 -11.87 -10.72 -8.86
N LEU A 297 -11.51 -10.07 -9.97
CA LEU A 297 -11.41 -8.61 -10.04
C LEU A 297 -12.76 -7.98 -9.64
N LYS A 298 -12.77 -7.16 -8.58
CA LYS A 298 -13.95 -6.43 -8.12
C LYS A 298 -13.87 -5.00 -8.63
N SER A 299 -14.93 -4.51 -9.27
CA SER A 299 -15.12 -3.09 -9.55
C SER A 299 -15.72 -2.41 -8.32
N VAL A 300 -15.21 -1.24 -7.98
CA VAL A 300 -15.72 -0.37 -6.94
C VAL A 300 -15.73 1.08 -7.41
N GLU A 301 -16.62 1.85 -6.83
CA GLU A 301 -16.62 3.30 -6.89
C GLU A 301 -15.88 3.86 -5.67
N SER A 302 -15.14 4.95 -5.89
CA SER A 302 -14.70 5.80 -4.82
C SER A 302 -15.08 7.24 -5.03
N ASP A 303 -15.73 7.81 -4.03
CA ASP A 303 -16.33 9.15 -4.04
C ASP A 303 -15.75 10.03 -2.92
N TYR A 304 -16.36 11.20 -2.71
CA TYR A 304 -15.92 12.11 -1.66
C TYR A 304 -16.27 11.62 -0.23
N GLY A 305 -17.26 10.76 -0.06
CA GLY A 305 -17.56 10.07 1.20
C GLY A 305 -16.38 9.19 1.63
N ASP A 306 -15.78 8.46 0.68
CA ASP A 306 -14.55 7.69 0.92
C ASP A 306 -13.37 8.57 1.33
N VAL A 307 -13.21 9.73 0.67
CA VAL A 307 -12.16 10.71 1.00
C VAL A 307 -12.29 11.15 2.45
N LEU A 308 -13.51 11.47 2.90
CA LEU A 308 -13.81 11.87 4.27
C LEU A 308 -13.54 10.73 5.27
N ALA A 309 -13.99 9.52 4.95
CA ALA A 309 -13.79 8.34 5.80
C ALA A 309 -12.29 8.00 5.97
N LEU A 310 -11.51 8.03 4.88
CA LEU A 310 -10.06 7.84 4.94
C LEU A 310 -9.37 8.96 5.72
N ARG A 311 -9.78 10.21 5.52
CA ARG A 311 -9.20 11.36 6.24
C ARG A 311 -9.48 11.25 7.74
N ALA A 312 -10.69 10.85 8.12
CA ALA A 312 -11.05 10.56 9.50
C ALA A 312 -10.11 9.50 10.10
N GLY A 313 -9.94 8.37 9.42
CA GLY A 313 -9.07 7.28 9.85
C GLY A 313 -7.61 7.71 10.00
N TYR A 314 -7.04 8.39 9.01
CA TYR A 314 -5.65 8.86 9.06
C TYR A 314 -5.41 9.92 10.14
N ARG A 315 -6.38 10.80 10.40
CA ARG A 315 -6.29 11.73 11.54
C ARG A 315 -6.31 10.99 12.88
N SER A 316 -7.12 9.94 13.03
CA SER A 316 -7.07 9.09 14.24
C SER A 316 -5.71 8.43 14.41
N ILE A 317 -5.15 7.88 13.32
CA ILE A 317 -3.82 7.25 13.32
C ILE A 317 -2.74 8.27 13.71
N LEU A 318 -2.79 9.48 13.13
CA LEU A 318 -1.86 10.56 13.44
C LEU A 318 -1.95 10.96 14.92
N ALA A 319 -3.16 11.09 15.47
CA ALA A 319 -3.34 11.35 16.90
C ALA A 319 -2.70 10.26 17.77
N GLY A 320 -2.90 8.99 17.41
CA GLY A 320 -2.27 7.85 18.08
C GLY A 320 -0.74 7.89 18.01
N LEU A 321 -0.17 8.20 16.84
CA LEU A 321 1.27 8.36 16.66
C LEU A 321 1.84 9.52 17.49
N LEU A 322 1.15 10.66 17.52
CA LEU A 322 1.53 11.81 18.34
C LEU A 322 1.55 11.44 19.83
N VAL A 323 0.52 10.75 20.31
CA VAL A 323 0.49 10.22 21.69
C VAL A 323 1.66 9.26 21.91
N ALA A 324 1.80 8.21 21.10
CA ALA A 324 2.82 7.18 21.28
C ALA A 324 4.25 7.73 21.26
N THR A 325 4.50 8.78 20.49
CA THR A 325 5.82 9.43 20.39
C THR A 325 6.05 10.52 21.43
N SER A 326 5.00 11.03 22.07
CA SER A 326 5.09 12.00 23.17
C SER A 326 5.49 11.38 24.50
N TYR A 327 5.21 10.08 24.69
CA TYR A 327 5.51 9.36 25.92
C TYR A 327 6.82 8.61 25.84
N ASP A 328 7.48 8.48 26.98
CA ASP A 328 8.55 7.51 27.12
C ASP A 328 7.91 6.13 27.15
N LEU A 329 8.25 5.29 26.18
CA LEU A 329 7.78 3.90 26.15
C LEU A 329 8.65 3.00 27.05
N GLY A 330 9.54 3.62 27.85
CA GLY A 330 10.45 2.94 28.76
C GLY A 330 11.83 2.71 28.13
N SER A 331 12.85 2.61 28.99
CA SER A 331 14.23 2.36 28.59
C SER A 331 14.61 0.92 28.91
N SER A 332 14.60 0.03 27.91
CA SER A 332 15.79 -0.73 27.46
C SER A 332 15.46 -2.07 26.77
N ASP A 333 14.29 -2.67 27.01
CA ASP A 333 14.01 -4.01 26.46
C ASP A 333 12.53 -4.20 26.09
N VAL A 334 12.14 -3.67 24.92
CA VAL A 334 10.83 -3.95 24.31
C VAL A 334 10.65 -5.47 24.09
N GLY A 335 11.73 -6.25 24.02
CA GLY A 335 11.69 -7.69 23.79
C GLY A 335 11.22 -8.45 25.02
N ALA A 336 11.75 -8.11 26.19
CA ALA A 336 11.27 -8.63 27.46
C ALA A 336 9.77 -8.32 27.66
N GLU A 337 9.30 -7.16 27.20
CA GLU A 337 7.88 -6.81 27.21
C GLU A 337 7.06 -7.74 26.30
N LEU A 338 7.49 -7.91 25.03
CA LEU A 338 6.77 -8.73 24.05
C LEU A 338 6.80 -10.23 24.35
N ASN A 339 7.83 -10.71 25.04
CA ASN A 339 7.97 -12.12 25.41
C ASN A 339 7.16 -12.52 26.66
N ASP A 340 6.60 -11.55 27.40
CA ASP A 340 5.85 -11.81 28.63
C ASP A 340 4.36 -12.05 28.36
N SER A 341 4.01 -13.31 28.10
CA SER A 341 2.65 -13.77 27.84
C SER A 341 1.61 -13.50 28.95
N MET A 342 2.04 -13.10 30.17
CA MET A 342 1.17 -12.87 31.32
C MET A 342 1.11 -11.39 31.74
N ARG A 343 1.63 -10.49 30.90
CA ARG A 343 1.76 -9.07 31.26
C ARG A 343 0.41 -8.35 31.28
N THR A 344 0.15 -7.69 32.40
CA THR A 344 -0.92 -6.69 32.57
C THR A 344 -0.37 -5.28 32.37
N LEU A 345 -1.24 -4.29 32.12
CA LEU A 345 -0.86 -2.86 32.12
C LEU A 345 -0.19 -2.44 33.44
N ALA A 346 -0.67 -2.96 34.58
CA ALA A 346 -0.08 -2.68 35.89
C ALA A 346 1.36 -3.16 35.99
N THR A 347 1.65 -4.39 35.51
CA THR A 347 3.02 -4.93 35.47
C THR A 347 3.90 -4.20 34.45
N LEU A 348 3.35 -3.74 33.31
CA LEU A 348 4.07 -2.91 32.35
C LEU A 348 4.57 -1.60 32.99
N PHE A 349 3.68 -0.85 33.64
CA PHE A 349 4.04 0.41 34.31
C PHE A 349 4.92 0.19 35.55
N ALA A 350 4.75 -0.91 36.28
CA ALA A 350 5.63 -1.25 37.41
C ALA A 350 7.07 -1.54 36.95
N ASN A 351 7.23 -2.26 35.84
CA ASN A 351 8.54 -2.60 35.28
C ASN A 351 9.19 -1.43 34.52
N ASN A 352 8.37 -0.50 34.05
CA ASN A 352 8.81 0.69 33.33
C ASN A 352 8.29 1.93 34.07
N PRO A 353 8.91 2.35 35.20
CA PRO A 353 8.41 3.47 35.99
C PRO A 353 8.46 4.82 35.25
N ASN A 354 9.25 4.88 34.17
CA ASN A 354 9.26 6.03 33.26
C ASN A 354 8.21 5.92 32.15
N ALA A 355 7.55 4.77 31.97
CA ALA A 355 6.46 4.62 31.03
C ALA A 355 5.32 5.55 31.46
N GLY A 356 5.02 6.54 30.62
CA GLY A 356 4.07 7.61 30.95
C GLY A 356 4.72 8.96 31.28
N ASN A 357 6.04 9.04 31.44
CA ASN A 357 6.73 10.33 31.42
C ASN A 357 6.66 10.93 30.01
N HIS A 358 6.48 12.24 29.92
CA HIS A 358 6.52 12.93 28.63
C HIS A 358 7.96 13.13 28.18
N VAL A 359 8.25 12.73 26.94
CA VAL A 359 9.53 13.00 26.27
C VAL A 359 9.42 14.24 25.39
N ASP A 360 8.24 14.47 24.81
CA ASP A 360 7.93 15.67 24.03
C ASP A 360 6.47 16.08 24.20
N THR A 361 6.22 17.06 25.07
CA THR A 361 4.85 17.58 25.30
C THR A 361 4.35 18.48 24.17
N THR A 362 5.22 18.94 23.26
CA THR A 362 4.80 19.85 22.18
C THR A 362 3.89 19.13 21.18
N LEU A 363 4.11 17.83 20.98
CA LEU A 363 3.30 16.97 20.11
C LEU A 363 1.88 16.75 20.62
N LEU A 364 1.68 16.79 21.95
CA LEU A 364 0.37 16.61 22.57
C LEU A 364 -0.62 17.74 22.24
N SER A 365 -0.11 18.94 21.96
CA SER A 365 -0.95 20.08 21.56
C SER A 365 -1.71 19.83 20.25
N GLY A 366 -1.15 19.00 19.36
CA GLY A 366 -1.77 18.61 18.09
C GLY A 366 -2.79 17.47 18.20
N VAL A 367 -2.76 16.69 19.28
CA VAL A 367 -3.61 15.48 19.42
C VAL A 367 -5.10 15.83 19.43
N SER A 368 -5.50 16.83 20.21
CA SER A 368 -6.91 17.24 20.30
C SER A 368 -7.43 17.76 18.95
N ALA A 369 -6.61 18.52 18.21
CA ALA A 369 -6.97 18.99 16.88
C ALA A 369 -7.14 17.85 15.88
N GLN A 370 -6.28 16.82 15.90
CA GLN A 370 -6.41 15.66 15.02
C GLN A 370 -7.61 14.79 15.38
N LEU A 371 -7.86 14.53 16.67
CA LEU A 371 -9.04 13.78 17.10
C LEU A 371 -10.34 14.54 16.77
N SER A 372 -10.40 15.84 17.03
CA SER A 372 -11.58 16.65 16.67
C SER A 372 -11.83 16.61 15.16
N GLY A 373 -10.80 16.85 14.34
CA GLY A 373 -10.91 16.80 12.89
C GLY A 373 -11.30 15.41 12.37
N SER A 374 -10.80 14.35 13.01
CA SER A 374 -11.19 12.97 12.70
C SER A 374 -12.69 12.72 12.92
N LEU A 375 -13.22 13.18 14.06
CA LEU A 375 -14.64 13.08 14.39
C LEU A 375 -15.51 13.93 13.45
N ASP A 376 -15.06 15.12 13.05
CA ASP A 376 -15.75 15.95 12.05
C ASP A 376 -15.81 15.27 10.69
N ASP A 377 -14.68 14.73 10.21
CA ASP A 377 -14.59 14.01 8.94
C ASP A 377 -15.46 12.73 8.96
N ALA A 378 -15.53 12.02 10.08
CA ALA A 378 -16.36 10.82 10.22
C ALA A 378 -17.86 11.12 10.13
N ILE A 379 -18.33 12.20 10.78
CA ILE A 379 -19.73 12.64 10.65
C ILE A 379 -20.03 13.05 9.22
N ALA A 380 -19.13 13.83 8.61
CA ALA A 380 -19.30 14.29 7.24
C ALA A 380 -19.35 13.12 6.23
N ALA A 381 -18.54 12.08 6.44
CA ALA A 381 -18.59 10.86 5.63
C ALA A 381 -19.96 10.16 5.73
N LEU A 382 -20.49 10.00 6.95
CA LEU A 382 -21.81 9.39 7.15
C LEU A 382 -22.95 10.23 6.56
N ASP A 383 -22.83 11.56 6.62
CA ASP A 383 -23.79 12.48 6.00
C ASP A 383 -23.75 12.39 4.47
N PHE A 384 -22.55 12.24 3.89
CA PHE A 384 -22.36 12.05 2.44
C PHE A 384 -22.98 10.73 1.97
N MET A 385 -22.58 9.60 2.59
CA MET A 385 -23.10 8.26 2.25
C MET A 385 -24.62 8.15 2.42
N ALA A 386 -25.19 8.85 3.41
CA ALA A 386 -26.64 8.88 3.60
C ALA A 386 -27.40 9.72 2.55
N ALA A 387 -26.71 10.65 1.89
CA ALA A 387 -27.27 11.55 0.88
C ALA A 387 -27.09 11.02 -0.56
N GLU A 388 -26.21 10.04 -0.76
CA GLU A 388 -26.02 9.36 -2.04
C GLU A 388 -27.32 8.72 -2.55
N THR A 389 -27.46 8.67 -3.88
CA THR A 389 -28.69 8.19 -4.55
C THR A 389 -28.47 6.92 -5.35
N ASP A 390 -27.22 6.61 -5.62
CA ASP A 390 -26.70 5.43 -6.26
C ASP A 390 -26.52 4.27 -5.26
N PRO A 391 -26.33 3.04 -5.75
CA PRO A 391 -26.27 1.86 -4.88
C PRO A 391 -25.00 1.82 -4.02
N GLN A 392 -25.15 1.64 -2.71
CA GLN A 392 -24.00 1.49 -1.78
C GLN A 392 -23.19 0.17 -1.93
N SER A 393 -23.52 -0.63 -2.94
CA SER A 393 -22.93 -1.97 -3.12
C SER A 393 -21.55 -1.95 -3.77
N ASP A 394 -21.30 -0.89 -4.52
CA ASP A 394 -20.12 -0.63 -5.32
C ASP A 394 -19.16 0.33 -4.61
N ASP A 395 -19.58 1.09 -3.60
CA ASP A 395 -18.66 1.97 -2.87
C ASP A 395 -17.56 1.17 -2.18
N PHE A 396 -16.37 1.74 -2.25
CA PHE A 396 -15.18 1.22 -1.60
C PHE A 396 -15.33 1.19 -0.07
N ILE A 397 -15.88 2.26 0.54
CA ILE A 397 -16.32 2.28 1.95
C ILE A 397 -17.83 2.48 2.00
N ASN A 398 -18.56 1.42 2.36
CA ASN A 398 -20.02 1.47 2.48
C ASN A 398 -20.55 1.08 3.87
N VAL A 399 -21.75 1.58 4.16
CA VAL A 399 -22.52 1.28 5.38
C VAL A 399 -23.72 0.36 5.12
N LEU A 400 -23.81 -0.26 3.94
CA LEU A 400 -25.01 -0.96 3.43
C LEU A 400 -25.62 -2.01 4.38
N ASN A 401 -24.83 -2.72 5.20
CA ASN A 401 -25.38 -3.67 6.19
C ASN A 401 -25.12 -3.25 7.63
N ILE A 402 -24.94 -1.96 7.89
CA ILE A 402 -24.93 -1.43 9.24
C ILE A 402 -26.36 -1.01 9.58
N PRO A 403 -26.99 -1.58 10.62
CA PRO A 403 -28.30 -1.14 11.08
C PRO A 403 -28.34 0.38 11.35
N ALA A 404 -29.45 1.03 11.00
CA ALA A 404 -29.62 2.47 11.23
C ALA A 404 -29.48 2.87 12.72
N ALA A 405 -29.85 1.96 13.64
CA ALA A 405 -29.65 2.13 15.07
C ALA A 405 -28.16 2.23 15.43
N ASP A 406 -27.31 1.41 14.80
CA ASP A 406 -25.87 1.40 15.04
C ASP A 406 -25.21 2.66 14.47
N ILE A 407 -25.67 3.15 13.31
CA ILE A 407 -25.22 4.45 12.75
C ILE A 407 -25.59 5.59 13.71
N THR A 408 -26.80 5.55 14.28
CA THR A 408 -27.27 6.56 15.25
C THR A 408 -26.46 6.50 16.55
N ALA A 409 -26.21 5.29 17.07
CA ALA A 409 -25.39 5.08 18.26
C ALA A 409 -23.97 5.63 18.04
N PHE A 410 -23.35 5.31 16.91
CA PHE A 410 -22.02 5.81 16.56
C PHE A 410 -21.96 7.35 16.48
N ARG A 411 -23.00 8.01 15.95
CA ARG A 411 -23.10 9.49 15.97
C ARG A 411 -23.20 10.06 17.39
N ASN A 412 -23.94 9.39 18.27
CA ASN A 412 -24.03 9.77 19.68
C ASN A 412 -22.68 9.61 20.37
N ASP A 413 -21.96 8.52 20.11
CA ASP A 413 -20.63 8.27 20.65
C ASP A 413 -19.64 9.33 20.18
N ILE A 414 -19.62 9.68 18.89
CA ILE A 414 -18.80 10.77 18.36
C ILE A 414 -19.06 12.09 19.10
N THR A 415 -20.35 12.41 19.35
CA THR A 415 -20.74 13.62 20.07
C THR A 415 -20.24 13.60 21.52
N ALA A 416 -20.38 12.45 22.19
CA ALA A 416 -19.89 12.27 23.55
C ALA A 416 -18.36 12.41 23.64
N TYR A 417 -17.62 11.79 22.71
CA TYR A 417 -16.16 11.93 22.63
C TYR A 417 -15.72 13.37 22.37
N ARG A 418 -16.41 14.10 21.50
CA ARG A 418 -16.13 15.52 21.25
C ARG A 418 -16.30 16.38 22.49
N ASN A 419 -17.37 16.14 23.25
CA ASN A 419 -17.60 16.82 24.53
C ASN A 419 -16.52 16.46 25.55
N ALA A 420 -16.07 15.21 25.58
CA ALA A 420 -14.98 14.77 26.45
C ALA A 420 -13.63 15.43 26.10
N LEU A 421 -13.32 15.61 24.82
CA LEU A 421 -12.08 16.25 24.35
C LEU A 421 -11.96 17.73 24.71
N THR A 422 -13.10 18.40 24.92
CA THR A 422 -13.17 19.83 25.25
C THR A 422 -13.43 20.09 26.74
N SER A 423 -13.82 19.05 27.48
CA SER A 423 -14.02 19.14 28.94
C SER A 423 -12.67 19.13 29.66
N PRO A 424 -12.42 20.06 30.62
CA PRO A 424 -11.24 20.02 31.48
C PRO A 424 -11.25 18.85 32.48
N THR A 425 -12.37 18.13 32.56
CA THR A 425 -12.54 16.98 33.46
C THR A 425 -12.67 15.72 32.62
N MET A 426 -11.77 14.77 32.82
CA MET A 426 -11.84 13.43 32.23
C MET A 426 -13.02 12.68 32.89
N THR A 427 -14.22 12.87 32.36
CA THR A 427 -15.38 12.05 32.75
C THR A 427 -15.15 10.67 32.18
N MET A 428 -14.79 9.71 33.03
CA MET A 428 -14.86 8.30 32.66
C MET A 428 -16.30 8.02 32.28
N ALA A 429 -16.57 7.83 30.98
CA ALA A 429 -17.85 7.36 30.52
C ALA A 429 -18.07 5.99 31.17
N SER A 430 -18.88 5.93 32.22
CA SER A 430 -19.35 4.65 32.72
C SER A 430 -20.25 4.11 31.62
N ASN A 431 -19.75 3.15 30.85
CA ASN A 431 -20.59 2.32 29.99
C ASN A 431 -21.49 1.50 30.91
N GLY A 432 -22.58 2.12 31.35
CA GLY A 432 -23.75 1.45 31.89
C GLY A 432 -24.51 0.84 30.72
N ASP A 433 -23.92 -0.14 30.07
CA ASP A 433 -24.60 -1.15 29.26
C ASP A 433 -23.60 -2.27 28.97
N GLN A 434 -23.57 -3.25 29.88
CA GLN A 434 -23.22 -4.62 29.50
C GLN A 434 -24.50 -5.26 28.97
N GLY A 435 -24.60 -5.36 27.64
CA GLY A 435 -25.62 -6.10 26.90
C GLY A 435 -24.98 -6.77 25.70
#